data_AF-A0A961YUK2-F1
#
_entry.id   AF-A0A961YUK2-F1
#
_cell.length_a   1.000
_cell.length_b   1.000
_cell.length_c   1.000
_cell.angle_alpha   90.00
_cell.angle_beta   90.00
_cell.angle_gamma   90.00
#
_symmetry.space_group_name_H-M   'P 1'
#
loop_
_entity.id
_entity.type
_entity.pdbx_description
1 polymer ?
#
loop_
_entity_poly.entity_id
_entity_poly.type
_entity_poly.pdbx_seq_one_letter_code
_entity_poly.pdbx_strand_id
1 'polypeptide(L)'
;MAKSKSTSSAESLQNKIDEAISVHDTGPEVGIEAISNFNSVFCSAWPVARPALAALQAVSRLPARLIIGQVIAAGDAAFASQCRAAPPGADDDKQVMSAAASIEALRGIAERLVRLGSDPSSISRIQATAAQAMRRQGLTYPHNACAATLSAFLIEAGVRVPMTLGAGNLAARLRNNQHWQRVAIGMQRPGDVGVRYDRTSPVGADHVYLVVERHGDDEMMIADNQVQGRPHTRHASGRGKTPTEYFLRAPAAGERIEAMSDAVAEEIPDEDTNALPEPFMDDGTPRL
;
A
#
# COMPACT_ATOMS: atom_id res chain seq x y z
N MET A 1 23.72 -1.99 61.33
CA MET A 1 22.45 -1.38 60.89
C MET A 1 22.59 -0.98 59.43
N ALA A 2 22.02 -1.77 58.51
CA ALA A 2 21.94 -1.41 57.09
C ALA A 2 20.70 -2.11 56.51
N LYS A 3 19.57 -1.40 56.47
CA LYS A 3 18.34 -1.82 55.79
C LYS A 3 17.83 -0.65 54.96
N SER A 4 17.17 -0.99 53.86
CA SER A 4 16.29 -0.12 53.05
C SER A 4 16.93 0.66 51.89
N LYS A 5 17.34 -0.04 50.83
CA LYS A 5 17.35 0.51 49.45
C LYS A 5 16.64 -0.38 48.41
N SER A 6 16.19 -1.58 48.80
CA SER A 6 15.62 -2.57 47.86
C SER A 6 14.10 -2.44 47.62
N THR A 7 13.36 -1.77 48.51
CA THR A 7 11.88 -1.71 48.44
C THR A 7 11.39 -0.64 47.48
N SER A 8 12.10 0.49 47.38
CA SER A 8 11.72 1.63 46.52
C SER A 8 11.66 1.28 45.03
N SER A 9 12.52 0.38 44.54
CA SER A 9 12.54 0.02 43.12
C SER A 9 11.43 -0.97 42.74
N ALA A 10 10.95 -1.78 43.69
CA ALA A 10 9.86 -2.73 43.46
C ALA A 10 8.49 -2.02 43.47
N GLU A 11 8.29 -1.09 44.40
CA GLU A 11 7.07 -0.26 44.45
C GLU A 11 6.95 0.65 43.23
N SER A 12 8.08 1.22 42.75
CA SER A 12 8.09 2.01 41.52
C SER A 12 7.75 1.19 40.27
N LEU A 13 8.06 -0.11 40.25
CA LEU A 13 7.72 -0.98 39.12
C LEU A 13 6.25 -1.40 39.18
N GLN A 14 5.75 -1.71 40.39
CA GLN A 14 4.35 -2.08 40.61
C GLN A 14 3.41 -0.94 40.21
N ASN A 15 3.70 0.30 40.60
CA ASN A 15 2.87 1.45 40.23
C ASN A 15 2.81 1.66 38.71
N LYS A 16 3.91 1.40 37.98
CA LYS A 16 3.95 1.51 36.51
C LYS A 16 3.18 0.37 35.82
N ILE A 17 3.16 -0.81 36.44
CA ILE A 17 2.38 -1.96 35.94
C ILE A 17 0.89 -1.72 36.17
N ASP A 18 0.50 -1.22 37.35
CA ASP A 18 -0.89 -0.94 37.68
C ASP A 18 -1.45 0.22 36.82
N GLU A 19 -0.63 1.24 36.54
CA GLU A 19 -0.96 2.33 35.60
C GLU A 19 -1.14 1.80 34.16
N ALA A 20 -0.30 0.86 33.71
CA ALA A 20 -0.43 0.25 32.38
C ALA A 20 -1.66 -0.67 32.26
N ILE A 21 -2.06 -1.35 33.34
CA ILE A 21 -3.21 -2.27 33.35
C ILE A 21 -4.54 -1.52 33.48
N SER A 22 -4.57 -0.36 34.15
CA SER A 22 -5.78 0.45 34.35
C SER A 22 -6.36 1.08 33.06
N VAL A 23 -5.66 1.00 31.93
CA VAL A 23 -6.06 1.63 30.65
C VAL A 23 -6.91 0.68 29.78
N HIS A 24 -7.25 -0.53 30.25
CA HIS A 24 -7.88 -1.57 29.42
C HIS A 24 -9.42 -1.69 29.47
N ASP A 25 -10.16 -0.64 29.83
CA ASP A 25 -11.64 -0.65 29.80
C ASP A 25 -12.23 0.46 28.90
N THR A 26 -11.75 0.55 27.67
CA THR A 26 -12.33 1.41 26.62
C THR A 26 -12.35 0.68 25.28
N GLY A 27 -13.45 0.84 24.54
CA GLY A 27 -13.84 0.05 23.37
C GLY A 27 -12.88 0.02 22.16
N PRO A 28 -13.33 -0.52 21.01
CA PRO A 28 -12.46 -1.04 19.94
C PRO A 28 -11.66 0.01 19.13
N GLU A 29 -11.70 1.30 19.46
CA GLU A 29 -10.99 2.37 18.73
C GLU A 29 -9.52 2.59 19.18
N VAL A 30 -9.04 1.92 20.23
CA VAL A 30 -7.69 2.18 20.83
C VAL A 30 -6.56 1.29 20.25
N GLY A 31 -6.84 0.51 19.20
CA GLY A 31 -5.94 -0.58 18.77
C GLY A 31 -4.51 -0.15 18.39
N ILE A 32 -4.34 0.97 17.69
CA ILE A 32 -3.03 1.36 17.14
C ILE A 32 -2.17 2.12 18.16
N GLU A 33 -2.76 3.04 18.92
CA GLU A 33 -2.06 3.75 20.00
C GLU A 33 -1.69 2.80 21.15
N ALA A 34 -2.55 1.84 21.49
CA ALA A 34 -2.24 0.83 22.49
C ALA A 34 -1.04 -0.05 22.09
N ILE A 35 -0.93 -0.44 20.80
CA ILE A 35 0.19 -1.25 20.31
C ILE A 35 1.50 -0.44 20.30
N SER A 36 1.46 0.82 19.88
CA SER A 36 2.64 1.70 19.89
C SER A 36 3.15 1.95 21.32
N ASN A 37 2.24 2.24 22.24
CA ASN A 37 2.58 2.40 23.66
C ASN A 37 3.09 1.10 24.28
N PHE A 38 2.50 -0.04 23.93
CA PHE A 38 2.96 -1.36 24.39
C PHE A 38 4.41 -1.64 23.96
N ASN A 39 4.76 -1.38 22.71
CA ASN A 39 6.12 -1.60 22.21
C ASN A 39 7.15 -0.72 22.94
N SER A 40 6.83 0.56 23.14
CA SER A 40 7.71 1.49 23.88
C SER A 40 7.93 1.07 25.34
N VAL A 41 6.86 0.67 26.03
CA VAL A 41 6.91 0.18 27.41
C VAL A 41 7.67 -1.14 27.48
N PHE A 42 7.40 -2.07 26.57
CA PHE A 42 8.08 -3.37 26.52
C PHE A 42 9.60 -3.20 26.28
N CYS A 43 9.98 -2.37 25.32
CA CYS A 43 11.39 -2.13 25.00
C CYS A 43 12.18 -1.47 26.13
N SER A 44 11.55 -0.60 26.93
CA SER A 44 12.21 -0.01 28.09
C SER A 44 12.22 -0.94 29.32
N ALA A 45 11.17 -1.75 29.50
CA ALA A 45 11.03 -2.61 30.67
C ALA A 45 11.78 -3.95 30.55
N TRP A 46 11.89 -4.54 29.35
CA TRP A 46 12.44 -5.88 29.17
C TRP A 46 13.89 -6.06 29.66
N PRO A 47 14.85 -5.14 29.39
CA PRO A 47 16.22 -5.26 29.90
C PRO A 47 16.30 -5.29 31.43
N VAL A 48 15.34 -4.67 32.11
CA VAL A 48 15.24 -4.64 33.58
C VAL A 48 14.54 -5.88 34.11
N ALA A 49 13.47 -6.33 33.45
CA ALA A 49 12.68 -7.50 33.86
C ALA A 49 13.42 -8.83 33.63
N ARG A 50 14.18 -8.94 32.53
CA ARG A 50 14.88 -10.17 32.12
C ARG A 50 15.84 -10.75 33.18
N PRO A 51 16.75 -9.99 33.83
CA PRO A 51 17.60 -10.54 34.89
C PRO A 51 16.81 -10.97 36.13
N ALA A 52 15.71 -10.28 36.47
CA ALA A 52 14.85 -10.67 37.58
C ALA A 52 14.14 -12.01 37.30
N LEU A 53 13.62 -12.19 36.07
CA LEU A 53 13.04 -13.46 35.62
C LEU A 53 14.08 -14.59 35.62
N ALA A 54 15.32 -14.32 35.19
CA ALA A 54 16.39 -15.32 35.22
C ALA A 54 16.75 -15.74 36.66
N ALA A 55 16.81 -14.79 37.60
CA ALA A 55 17.02 -15.08 39.02
C ALA A 55 15.86 -15.91 39.60
N LEU A 56 14.62 -15.57 39.25
CA LEU A 56 13.44 -16.34 39.65
C LEU A 56 13.45 -17.76 39.06
N GLN A 57 13.87 -17.91 37.80
CA GLN A 57 14.01 -19.21 37.15
C GLN A 57 15.01 -20.11 37.89
N ALA A 58 16.13 -19.54 38.35
CA ALA A 58 17.20 -20.28 39.03
C ALA A 58 16.78 -20.87 40.38
N VAL A 59 15.85 -20.23 41.09
CA VAL A 59 15.36 -20.67 42.41
C VAL A 59 14.04 -21.46 42.34
N SER A 60 13.40 -21.49 41.18
CA SER A 60 12.10 -22.15 40.98
C SER A 60 12.21 -23.66 40.81
N ARG A 61 11.23 -24.40 41.34
CA ARG A 61 11.05 -25.84 41.10
C ARG A 61 10.30 -26.08 39.79
N LEU A 62 10.32 -27.32 39.32
CA LEU A 62 9.44 -27.75 38.23
C LEU A 62 7.98 -27.75 38.72
N PRO A 63 7.00 -27.34 37.89
CA PRO A 63 7.11 -26.96 36.48
C PRO A 63 7.38 -25.45 36.24
N ALA A 64 7.30 -24.61 37.28
CA ALA A 64 7.43 -23.15 37.16
C ALA A 64 8.72 -22.71 36.46
N ARG A 65 9.83 -23.42 36.68
CA ARG A 65 11.11 -23.18 36.01
C ARG A 65 11.04 -23.27 34.46
N LEU A 66 10.18 -24.14 33.92
CA LEU A 66 10.00 -24.30 32.47
C LEU A 66 9.18 -23.14 31.90
N ILE A 67 8.10 -22.77 32.58
CA ILE A 67 7.22 -21.66 32.18
C ILE A 67 8.02 -20.35 32.15
N ILE A 68 8.80 -20.07 33.20
CA ILE A 68 9.64 -18.86 33.25
C ILE A 68 10.68 -18.88 32.11
N GLY A 69 11.24 -20.05 31.78
CA GLY A 69 12.17 -20.19 30.66
C GLY A 69 11.54 -19.85 29.31
N GLN A 70 10.30 -20.28 29.08
CA GLN A 70 9.56 -19.94 27.85
C GLN A 70 9.26 -18.43 27.77
N VAL A 71 8.88 -17.80 28.88
CA VAL A 71 8.65 -16.35 28.94
C VAL A 71 9.93 -15.57 28.62
N ILE A 72 11.08 -15.98 29.18
CA ILE A 72 12.38 -15.35 28.87
C ILE A 72 12.71 -15.51 27.39
N ALA A 73 12.56 -16.71 26.82
CA ALA A 73 12.87 -16.95 25.40
C ALA A 73 11.97 -16.14 24.45
N ALA A 74 10.66 -16.10 24.72
CA ALA A 74 9.70 -15.33 23.94
C ALA A 74 9.98 -13.82 24.03
N GLY A 75 10.26 -13.31 25.23
CA GLY A 75 10.58 -11.90 25.41
C GLY A 75 11.95 -11.53 24.83
N ASP A 76 12.96 -12.40 24.89
CA ASP A 76 14.26 -12.17 24.22
C ASP A 76 14.08 -12.12 22.68
N ALA A 77 13.22 -12.97 22.11
CA ALA A 77 12.90 -12.94 20.67
C ALA A 77 12.10 -11.69 20.27
N ALA A 78 11.09 -11.31 21.06
CA ALA A 78 10.32 -10.08 20.86
C ALA A 78 11.22 -8.84 20.99
N PHE A 79 12.09 -8.79 22.00
CA PHE A 79 13.05 -7.70 22.19
C PHE A 79 14.06 -7.62 21.04
N ALA A 80 14.56 -8.76 20.56
CA ALA A 80 15.47 -8.80 19.42
C ALA A 80 14.80 -8.32 18.11
N SER A 81 13.52 -8.61 17.91
CA SER A 81 12.78 -8.24 16.69
C SER A 81 12.20 -6.82 16.74
N GLN A 82 11.86 -6.32 17.92
CA GLN A 82 11.09 -5.07 18.08
C GLN A 82 11.88 -3.94 18.76
N CYS A 83 12.90 -4.26 19.57
CA CYS A 83 13.54 -3.29 20.47
C CYS A 83 15.03 -3.10 20.26
N ARG A 84 15.72 -4.01 19.57
CA ARG A 84 17.11 -3.77 19.16
C ARG A 84 17.15 -2.76 18.02
N ALA A 85 17.21 -1.48 18.38
CA ALA A 85 17.92 -0.51 17.58
C ALA A 85 19.37 -1.00 17.40
N ALA A 86 19.85 -1.00 16.16
CA ALA A 86 21.27 -1.16 15.86
C ALA A 86 22.09 -0.14 16.69
N PRO A 87 23.36 -0.44 17.03
CA PRO A 87 24.17 0.46 17.84
C PRO A 87 24.16 1.90 17.27
N PRO A 88 24.10 2.93 18.14
CA PRO A 88 24.02 4.32 17.70
C PRO A 88 25.28 4.65 16.90
N GLY A 89 25.11 4.87 15.59
CA GLY A 89 26.18 5.24 14.67
C GLY A 89 26.34 4.39 13.41
N ALA A 90 25.53 3.34 13.17
CA ALA A 90 25.68 2.50 11.98
C ALA A 90 24.51 2.50 10.98
N ASP A 91 23.30 2.96 11.34
CA ASP A 91 22.12 2.83 10.47
C ASP A 91 21.10 3.99 10.50
N ASP A 92 21.41 5.14 11.11
CA ASP A 92 20.55 6.34 10.99
C ASP A 92 20.45 6.83 9.53
N ASP A 93 21.48 6.56 8.72
CA ASP A 93 21.38 6.75 7.27
C ASP A 93 20.43 5.75 6.63
N LYS A 94 20.30 4.49 7.08
CA LYS A 94 19.51 3.48 6.35
C LYS A 94 18.00 3.56 6.58
N GLN A 95 17.52 4.00 7.74
CA GLN A 95 16.08 4.09 8.00
C GLN A 95 15.49 5.39 7.43
N VAL A 96 16.24 6.50 7.52
CA VAL A 96 15.94 7.73 6.78
C VAL A 96 16.13 7.49 5.29
N MET A 97 17.12 6.71 4.83
CA MET A 97 17.22 6.28 3.43
C MET A 97 16.15 5.27 3.03
N SER A 98 15.53 4.50 3.93
CA SER A 98 14.44 3.57 3.59
C SER A 98 13.13 4.32 3.35
N ALA A 99 12.81 5.29 4.22
CA ALA A 99 11.67 6.19 4.02
C ALA A 99 11.96 7.17 2.87
N ALA A 100 13.16 7.75 2.77
CA ALA A 100 13.54 8.63 1.66
C ALA A 100 13.68 7.88 0.33
N ALA A 101 14.14 6.62 0.29
CA ALA A 101 14.11 5.80 -0.93
C ALA A 101 12.70 5.33 -1.26
N SER A 102 11.82 5.14 -0.27
CA SER A 102 10.40 4.88 -0.52
C SER A 102 9.69 6.13 -1.05
N ILE A 103 10.00 7.31 -0.51
CA ILE A 103 9.54 8.62 -0.97
C ILE A 103 10.09 8.89 -2.37
N GLU A 104 11.38 8.67 -2.63
CA GLU A 104 12.00 8.84 -3.95
C GLU A 104 11.47 7.82 -4.97
N ALA A 105 11.24 6.57 -4.53
CA ALA A 105 10.54 5.58 -5.33
C ALA A 105 9.12 6.05 -5.69
N LEU A 106 8.35 6.62 -4.75
CA LEU A 106 7.02 7.17 -5.04
C LEU A 106 7.08 8.43 -5.90
N ARG A 107 8.08 9.30 -5.70
CA ARG A 107 8.29 10.56 -6.42
C ARG A 107 8.51 10.34 -7.91
N GLY A 108 9.05 9.17 -8.28
CA GLY A 108 9.26 8.77 -9.67
C GLY A 108 8.16 7.93 -10.31
N ILE A 109 7.00 7.65 -9.69
CA ILE A 109 5.98 6.77 -10.32
C ILE A 109 5.50 7.36 -11.66
N ALA A 110 5.11 8.64 -11.66
CA ALA A 110 4.63 9.31 -12.88
C ALA A 110 5.72 9.31 -13.96
N GLU A 111 6.96 9.65 -13.61
CA GLU A 111 8.10 9.64 -14.54
C GLU A 111 8.39 8.25 -15.10
N ARG A 112 8.31 7.20 -14.28
CA ARG A 112 8.49 5.81 -14.71
C ARG A 112 7.37 5.37 -15.64
N LEU A 113 6.12 5.70 -15.33
CA LEU A 113 4.98 5.43 -16.20
C LEU A 113 5.15 6.12 -17.55
N VAL A 114 5.48 7.42 -17.56
CA VAL A 114 5.73 8.18 -18.79
C VAL A 114 6.85 7.55 -19.60
N ARG A 115 7.97 7.18 -18.97
CA ARG A 115 9.09 6.52 -19.66
C ARG A 115 8.66 5.19 -20.29
N LEU A 116 7.94 4.34 -19.55
CA LEU A 116 7.44 3.06 -20.06
C LEU A 116 6.44 3.26 -21.20
N GLY A 117 5.53 4.22 -21.08
CA GLY A 117 4.49 4.52 -22.07
C GLY A 117 4.98 5.29 -23.29
N SER A 118 6.17 5.88 -23.25
CA SER A 118 6.77 6.60 -24.37
C SER A 118 7.72 5.73 -25.20
N ASP A 119 8.24 4.65 -24.63
CA ASP A 119 9.19 3.75 -25.29
C ASP A 119 8.49 2.58 -26.02
N PRO A 120 8.60 2.47 -27.36
CA PRO A 120 8.02 1.37 -28.14
C PRO A 120 8.35 -0.03 -27.64
N SER A 121 9.58 -0.24 -27.17
CA SER A 121 10.04 -1.55 -26.70
C SER A 121 9.35 -1.96 -25.40
N SER A 122 9.16 -1.00 -24.49
CA SER A 122 8.45 -1.16 -23.23
C SER A 122 6.96 -1.37 -23.45
N ILE A 123 6.31 -0.57 -24.31
CA ILE A 123 4.90 -0.75 -24.66
C ILE A 123 4.65 -2.15 -25.20
N SER A 124 5.49 -2.63 -26.13
CA SER A 124 5.33 -3.97 -26.73
C SER A 124 5.46 -5.08 -25.69
N ARG A 125 6.42 -4.98 -24.76
CA ARG A 125 6.60 -5.93 -23.65
C ARG A 125 5.40 -5.93 -22.71
N ILE A 126 4.90 -4.75 -22.35
CA ILE A 126 3.75 -4.57 -21.44
C ILE A 126 2.47 -5.13 -22.07
N GLN A 127 2.25 -4.85 -23.36
CA GLN A 127 1.14 -5.41 -24.13
C GLN A 127 1.23 -6.95 -24.24
N ALA A 128 2.44 -7.51 -24.37
CA ALA A 128 2.64 -8.97 -24.34
C ALA A 128 2.30 -9.58 -22.97
N THR A 129 2.70 -8.92 -21.87
CA THR A 129 2.32 -9.34 -20.50
C THR A 129 0.80 -9.32 -20.32
N ALA A 130 0.13 -8.26 -20.77
CA ALA A 130 -1.32 -8.15 -20.74
C ALA A 130 -2.00 -9.23 -21.60
N ALA A 131 -1.49 -9.49 -22.81
CA ALA A 131 -2.00 -10.55 -23.67
C ALA A 131 -1.86 -11.95 -23.04
N GLN A 132 -0.77 -12.21 -22.32
CA GLN A 132 -0.59 -13.45 -21.57
C GLN A 132 -1.58 -13.57 -20.39
N ALA A 133 -1.87 -12.47 -19.69
CA ALA A 133 -2.89 -12.44 -18.64
C ALA A 133 -4.29 -12.72 -19.21
N MET A 134 -4.66 -12.06 -20.32
CA MET A 134 -5.93 -12.28 -21.03
C MET A 134 -6.08 -13.74 -21.48
N ARG A 135 -5.04 -14.33 -22.10
CA ARG A 135 -5.06 -15.72 -22.58
C ARG A 135 -5.31 -16.73 -21.44
N ARG A 136 -4.74 -16.49 -20.27
CA ARG A 136 -4.94 -17.36 -19.09
C ARG A 136 -6.39 -17.39 -18.62
N GLN A 137 -7.18 -16.37 -18.95
CA GLN A 137 -8.61 -16.27 -18.66
C GLN A 137 -9.50 -16.62 -19.87
N GLY A 138 -8.91 -17.17 -20.95
CA GLY A 138 -9.66 -17.50 -22.17
C GLY A 138 -10.08 -16.29 -23.00
N LEU A 139 -9.53 -15.10 -22.72
CA LEU A 139 -9.85 -13.86 -23.43
C LEU A 139 -8.84 -13.56 -24.54
N THR A 140 -9.27 -12.81 -25.56
CA THR A 140 -8.47 -12.47 -26.74
C THR A 140 -8.02 -11.01 -26.72
N TYR A 141 -6.71 -10.78 -26.79
CA TYR A 141 -6.10 -9.46 -26.94
C TYR A 141 -6.18 -8.97 -28.41
N PRO A 142 -6.38 -7.66 -28.70
CA PRO A 142 -6.40 -6.52 -27.79
C PRO A 142 -7.79 -6.17 -27.22
N HIS A 143 -8.85 -6.90 -27.58
CA HIS A 143 -10.21 -6.55 -27.18
C HIS A 143 -10.40 -6.61 -25.66
N ASN A 144 -10.99 -5.57 -25.08
CA ASN A 144 -11.24 -5.42 -23.64
C ASN A 144 -10.01 -5.62 -22.74
N ALA A 145 -8.81 -5.31 -23.27
CA ALA A 145 -7.54 -5.49 -22.56
C ALA A 145 -6.96 -4.18 -21.99
N CYS A 146 -7.75 -3.09 -21.93
CA CYS A 146 -7.28 -1.77 -21.50
C CYS A 146 -6.80 -1.79 -20.04
N ALA A 147 -7.61 -2.36 -19.14
CA ALA A 147 -7.24 -2.51 -17.74
C ALA A 147 -6.03 -3.44 -17.56
N ALA A 148 -6.02 -4.59 -18.26
CA ALA A 148 -4.89 -5.52 -18.18
C ALA A 148 -3.57 -4.86 -18.63
N THR A 149 -3.63 -4.07 -19.70
CA THR A 149 -2.48 -3.33 -20.21
C THR A 149 -2.03 -2.25 -19.22
N LEU A 150 -2.97 -1.50 -18.64
CA LEU A 150 -2.65 -0.48 -17.65
C LEU A 150 -2.13 -1.08 -16.33
N SER A 151 -2.71 -2.18 -15.85
CA SER A 151 -2.17 -2.95 -14.70
C SER A 151 -0.73 -3.37 -14.96
N ALA A 152 -0.40 -3.84 -16.17
CA ALA A 152 0.98 -4.19 -16.52
C ALA A 152 1.92 -2.96 -16.48
N PHE A 153 1.50 -1.80 -16.99
CA PHE A 153 2.26 -0.54 -16.83
C PHE A 153 2.51 -0.20 -15.36
N LEU A 154 1.46 -0.27 -14.53
CA LEU A 154 1.52 0.06 -13.11
C LEU A 154 2.45 -0.87 -12.34
N ILE A 155 2.33 -2.18 -12.56
CA ILE A 155 3.20 -3.20 -11.95
C ILE A 155 4.66 -2.96 -12.34
N GLU A 156 4.94 -2.72 -13.62
CA GLU A 156 6.31 -2.48 -14.09
C GLU A 156 6.88 -1.14 -13.59
N ALA A 157 6.02 -0.15 -13.32
CA ALA A 157 6.40 1.10 -12.65
C ALA A 157 6.61 0.96 -11.12
N GLY A 158 6.35 -0.21 -10.55
CA GLY A 158 6.49 -0.52 -9.13
C GLY A 158 5.26 -0.19 -8.28
N VAL A 159 4.11 0.08 -8.91
CA VAL A 159 2.83 0.27 -8.21
C VAL A 159 2.27 -1.11 -7.84
N ARG A 160 1.94 -1.29 -6.55
CA ARG A 160 1.42 -2.56 -6.03
C ARG A 160 -0.07 -2.70 -6.31
N VAL A 161 -0.40 -3.11 -7.53
CA VAL A 161 -1.78 -3.46 -7.92
C VAL A 161 -1.82 -4.86 -8.51
N PRO A 162 -2.91 -5.62 -8.34
CA PRO A 162 -3.08 -6.88 -9.05
C PRO A 162 -3.18 -6.66 -10.56
N MET A 163 -3.02 -7.74 -11.31
CA MET A 163 -3.42 -7.77 -12.72
C MET A 163 -4.95 -7.72 -12.78
N THR A 164 -5.52 -6.59 -13.21
CA THR A 164 -6.96 -6.34 -13.26
C THR A 164 -7.45 -6.28 -14.70
N LEU A 165 -8.59 -6.91 -14.99
CA LEU A 165 -9.13 -6.99 -16.35
C LEU A 165 -10.28 -6.00 -16.60
N GLY A 166 -10.98 -5.57 -15.54
CA GLY A 166 -12.04 -4.55 -15.61
C GLY A 166 -11.50 -3.12 -15.44
N ALA A 167 -11.89 -2.21 -16.32
CA ALA A 167 -11.46 -0.80 -16.28
C ALA A 167 -11.96 -0.07 -15.02
N GLY A 168 -13.22 -0.27 -14.66
CA GLY A 168 -13.82 0.26 -13.43
C GLY A 168 -13.15 -0.28 -12.17
N ASN A 169 -12.93 -1.59 -12.08
CA ASN A 169 -12.26 -2.21 -10.94
C ASN A 169 -10.83 -1.67 -10.78
N LEU A 170 -10.09 -1.48 -11.88
CA LEU A 170 -8.75 -0.90 -11.79
C LEU A 170 -8.81 0.57 -11.32
N ALA A 171 -9.75 1.36 -11.84
CA ALA A 171 -9.93 2.74 -11.40
C ALA A 171 -10.32 2.84 -9.91
N ALA A 172 -11.22 1.97 -9.45
CA ALA A 172 -11.61 1.86 -8.04
C ALA A 172 -10.42 1.50 -7.16
N ARG A 173 -9.61 0.48 -7.54
CA ARG A 173 -8.40 0.09 -6.79
C ARG A 173 -7.36 1.20 -6.73
N LEU A 174 -7.17 1.94 -7.82
CA LEU A 174 -6.25 3.07 -7.83
C LEU A 174 -6.70 4.17 -6.86
N ARG A 175 -8.00 4.48 -6.82
CA ARG A 175 -8.56 5.47 -5.89
C ARG A 175 -8.55 4.99 -4.44
N ASN A 176 -9.13 3.83 -4.18
CA ASN A 176 -9.47 3.38 -2.84
C ASN A 176 -8.27 2.74 -2.14
N ASN A 177 -7.46 1.96 -2.87
CA ASN A 177 -6.36 1.19 -2.28
C ASN A 177 -4.99 1.85 -2.49
N GLN A 178 -4.83 2.62 -3.57
CA GLN A 178 -3.58 3.35 -3.85
C GLN A 178 -3.68 4.85 -3.60
N HIS A 179 -4.84 5.36 -3.18
CA HIS A 179 -5.08 6.77 -2.86
C HIS A 179 -4.76 7.73 -4.01
N TRP A 180 -5.02 7.30 -5.24
CA TRP A 180 -4.87 8.19 -6.40
C TRP A 180 -5.96 9.25 -6.40
N GLN A 181 -5.55 10.49 -6.59
CA GLN A 181 -6.44 11.64 -6.58
C GLN A 181 -7.18 11.75 -7.90
N ARG A 182 -8.48 12.06 -7.84
CA ARG A 182 -9.26 12.41 -9.02
C ARG A 182 -8.88 13.81 -9.49
N VAL A 183 -8.57 13.94 -10.76
CA VAL A 183 -8.16 15.18 -11.42
C VAL A 183 -9.18 15.54 -12.49
N ALA A 184 -9.57 16.82 -12.55
CA ALA A 184 -10.51 17.33 -13.52
C ALA A 184 -9.93 17.33 -14.94
N ILE A 185 -10.81 17.28 -15.94
CA ILE A 185 -10.45 17.45 -17.35
C ILE A 185 -9.83 18.85 -17.55
N GLY A 186 -8.81 18.95 -18.40
CA GLY A 186 -8.00 20.16 -18.57
C GLY A 186 -6.87 20.29 -17.55
N MET A 187 -6.83 19.45 -16.52
CA MET A 187 -5.77 19.45 -15.51
C MET A 187 -4.86 18.23 -15.59
N GLN A 188 -5.01 17.41 -16.64
CA GLN A 188 -4.19 16.23 -16.87
C GLN A 188 -2.71 16.57 -17.05
N ARG A 189 -1.84 15.62 -16.74
CA ARG A 189 -0.38 15.69 -16.89
C ARG A 189 0.16 14.32 -17.33
N PRO A 190 1.36 14.27 -17.91
CA PRO A 190 2.07 13.00 -18.12
C PRO A 190 2.13 12.18 -16.83
N GLY A 191 1.79 10.90 -16.92
CA GLY A 191 1.73 9.96 -15.80
C GLY A 191 0.33 9.79 -15.20
N ASP A 192 -0.63 10.67 -15.54
CA ASP A 192 -2.02 10.49 -15.13
C ASP A 192 -2.67 9.32 -15.89
N VAL A 193 -3.67 8.70 -15.26
CA VAL A 193 -4.52 7.68 -15.87
C VAL A 193 -5.85 8.31 -16.27
N GLY A 194 -6.18 8.29 -17.56
CA GLY A 194 -7.51 8.72 -18.01
C GLY A 194 -8.52 7.61 -17.82
N VAL A 195 -9.70 7.95 -17.27
CA VAL A 195 -10.83 7.04 -17.10
C VAL A 195 -12.00 7.57 -17.92
N ARG A 196 -12.56 6.71 -18.77
CA ARG A 196 -13.78 6.98 -19.53
C ARG A 196 -14.96 6.30 -18.89
N TYR A 197 -16.14 6.83 -19.14
CA TYR A 197 -17.39 6.27 -18.67
C TYR A 197 -18.30 5.99 -19.85
N ASP A 198 -18.74 4.74 -19.98
CA ASP A 198 -19.86 4.44 -20.86
C ASP A 198 -21.16 4.49 -20.06
N ARG A 199 -22.16 5.14 -20.64
CA ARG A 199 -23.51 5.24 -20.09
C ARG A 199 -24.44 4.18 -20.67
N THR A 200 -23.95 3.34 -21.58
CA THR A 200 -24.69 2.14 -21.99
C THR A 200 -24.72 1.13 -20.85
N SER A 201 -25.80 0.36 -20.73
CA SER A 201 -25.98 -0.58 -19.63
C SER A 201 -25.08 -1.82 -19.79
N PRO A 202 -24.36 -2.28 -18.74
CA PRO A 202 -24.26 -1.67 -17.41
C PRO A 202 -23.38 -0.42 -17.42
N VAL A 203 -23.85 0.62 -16.73
CA VAL A 203 -23.16 1.90 -16.61
C VAL A 203 -21.85 1.69 -15.85
N GLY A 204 -20.73 2.16 -16.41
CA GLY A 204 -19.43 1.96 -15.79
C GLY A 204 -18.26 2.45 -16.64
N ALA A 205 -17.05 2.35 -16.07
CA ALA A 205 -15.86 2.72 -16.81
C ALA A 205 -15.56 1.72 -17.94
N ASP A 206 -15.55 2.20 -19.18
CA ASP A 206 -15.39 1.36 -20.37
C ASP A 206 -13.95 1.26 -20.88
N HIS A 207 -13.09 2.18 -20.46
CA HIS A 207 -11.72 2.27 -20.90
C HIS A 207 -10.86 3.07 -19.93
N VAL A 208 -9.62 2.62 -19.80
CA VAL A 208 -8.56 3.31 -19.07
C VAL A 208 -7.30 3.35 -19.91
N TYR A 209 -6.51 4.41 -19.76
CA TYR A 209 -5.26 4.59 -20.51
C TYR A 209 -4.28 5.46 -19.73
N LEU A 210 -3.00 5.35 -20.07
CA LEU A 210 -1.94 6.16 -19.50
C LEU A 210 -1.69 7.40 -20.37
N VAL A 211 -1.66 8.58 -19.76
CA VAL A 211 -1.23 9.82 -20.41
C VAL A 211 0.30 9.87 -20.42
N VAL A 212 0.91 10.02 -21.59
CA VAL A 212 2.36 10.11 -21.74
C VAL A 212 2.82 11.51 -22.15
N GLU A 213 1.98 12.26 -22.86
CA GLU A 213 2.21 13.65 -23.21
C GLU A 213 0.89 14.43 -23.22
N ARG A 214 0.96 15.74 -22.96
CA ARG A 214 -0.18 16.66 -23.01
C ARG A 214 0.07 17.78 -24.01
N HIS A 215 -0.90 18.05 -24.87
CA HIS A 215 -0.90 19.15 -25.83
C HIS A 215 -2.12 20.06 -25.58
N GLY A 216 -1.98 21.01 -24.67
CA GLY A 216 -3.10 21.87 -24.24
C GLY A 216 -4.12 21.10 -23.38
N ASP A 217 -5.37 21.55 -23.35
CA ASP A 217 -6.36 21.06 -22.37
C ASP A 217 -7.15 19.83 -22.84
N ASP A 218 -7.08 19.51 -24.13
CA ASP A 218 -7.88 18.46 -24.76
C ASP A 218 -7.01 17.36 -25.36
N GLU A 219 -6.03 17.72 -26.19
CA GLU A 219 -5.19 16.75 -26.90
C GLU A 219 -4.08 16.18 -26.00
N MET A 220 -3.83 14.89 -26.14
CA MET A 220 -2.82 14.15 -25.39
C MET A 220 -2.30 12.97 -26.20
N MET A 221 -1.05 12.57 -25.93
CA MET A 221 -0.53 11.28 -26.34
C MET A 221 -0.74 10.29 -25.21
N ILE A 222 -1.24 9.11 -25.56
CA ILE A 222 -1.56 8.06 -24.60
C ILE A 222 -0.96 6.71 -24.99
N ALA A 223 -0.76 5.85 -23.99
CA ALA A 223 -0.44 4.45 -24.16
C ALA A 223 -1.57 3.56 -23.59
N ASP A 224 -2.05 2.63 -24.40
CA ASP A 224 -3.07 1.64 -24.03
C ASP A 224 -2.94 0.37 -24.89
N ASN A 225 -4.01 -0.44 -24.95
CA ASN A 225 -4.08 -1.68 -25.73
C ASN A 225 -4.42 -1.50 -27.23
N GLN A 226 -4.86 -0.32 -27.67
CA GLN A 226 -5.44 -0.11 -29.00
C GLN A 226 -4.39 -0.06 -30.11
N VAL A 227 -3.21 0.52 -29.82
CA VAL A 227 -2.13 0.67 -30.80
C VAL A 227 -0.90 -0.09 -30.34
N GLN A 228 -0.46 -1.05 -31.15
CA GLN A 228 0.65 -1.93 -30.79
C GLN A 228 1.99 -1.20 -30.82
N GLY A 229 2.75 -1.33 -29.73
CA GLY A 229 4.14 -0.89 -29.63
C GLY A 229 4.39 0.61 -29.79
N ARG A 230 3.39 1.48 -29.67
CA ARG A 230 3.59 2.95 -29.72
C ARG A 230 2.47 3.72 -29.03
N PRO A 231 2.75 4.92 -28.51
CA PRO A 231 1.70 5.82 -28.06
C PRO A 231 0.92 6.38 -29.25
N HIS A 232 -0.27 6.90 -28.99
CA HIS A 232 -1.11 7.50 -30.02
C HIS A 232 -1.95 8.64 -29.46
N THR A 233 -2.43 9.51 -30.35
CA THR A 233 -3.20 10.70 -29.98
C THR A 233 -4.59 10.34 -29.49
N ARG A 234 -5.02 11.03 -28.43
CA ARG A 234 -6.38 11.01 -27.90
C ARG A 234 -6.79 12.41 -27.47
N HIS A 235 -8.10 12.63 -27.39
CA HIS A 235 -8.69 13.88 -26.93
C HIS A 235 -9.53 13.62 -25.67
N ALA A 236 -9.39 14.47 -24.66
CA ALA A 236 -10.11 14.36 -23.41
C ALA A 236 -11.63 14.51 -23.65
N SER A 237 -12.01 15.42 -24.54
CA SER A 237 -13.39 15.64 -25.02
C SER A 237 -13.99 14.47 -25.83
N GLY A 238 -13.19 13.46 -26.17
CA GLY A 238 -13.64 12.30 -26.94
C GLY A 238 -13.70 12.49 -28.45
N ARG A 239 -13.92 13.71 -28.98
CA ARG A 239 -14.01 14.03 -30.43
C ARG A 239 -14.61 12.91 -31.31
N GLY A 240 -15.83 12.47 -30.99
CA GLY A 240 -16.54 11.38 -31.70
C GLY A 240 -16.30 9.97 -31.15
N LYS A 241 -15.52 9.84 -30.08
CA LYS A 241 -15.39 8.64 -29.22
C LYS A 241 -15.93 8.96 -27.83
N THR A 242 -16.04 7.95 -26.96
CA THR A 242 -16.37 8.15 -25.54
C THR A 242 -15.40 9.17 -24.92
N PRO A 243 -15.89 10.26 -24.30
CA PRO A 243 -15.07 11.24 -23.63
C PRO A 243 -14.40 10.66 -22.38
N THR A 244 -13.38 11.36 -21.91
CA THR A 244 -12.77 11.13 -20.60
C THR A 244 -13.67 11.74 -19.55
N GLU A 245 -13.96 11.02 -18.48
CA GLU A 245 -14.78 11.55 -17.39
C GLU A 245 -13.91 12.22 -16.33
N TYR A 246 -12.76 11.62 -16.04
CA TYR A 246 -11.76 12.15 -15.11
C TYR A 246 -10.39 11.53 -15.34
N PHE A 247 -9.38 12.11 -14.69
CA PHE A 247 -8.05 11.56 -14.58
C PHE A 247 -7.77 11.08 -13.15
N LEU A 248 -6.89 10.10 -13.01
CA LEU A 248 -6.35 9.65 -11.74
C LEU A 248 -4.87 9.99 -11.69
N ARG A 249 -4.44 10.59 -10.58
CA ARG A 249 -3.04 10.97 -10.35
C ARG A 249 -2.50 10.25 -9.14
N ALA A 250 -1.31 9.64 -9.30
CA ALA A 250 -0.60 9.04 -8.18
C ALA A 250 -0.35 10.09 -7.09
N PRO A 251 -0.48 9.74 -5.79
CA PRO A 251 -0.23 10.68 -4.71
C PRO A 251 1.22 11.18 -4.78
N ALA A 252 1.43 12.45 -4.45
CA ALA A 252 2.78 12.96 -4.32
C ALA A 252 3.49 12.19 -3.20
N ALA A 253 4.80 12.00 -3.31
CA ALA A 253 5.57 11.19 -2.37
C ALA A 253 5.44 11.61 -0.88
N GLY A 254 4.98 12.83 -0.59
CA GLY A 254 4.68 13.31 0.76
C GLY A 254 3.24 13.08 1.23
N GLU A 255 2.27 12.94 0.34
CA GLU A 255 0.83 12.86 0.69
C GLU A 255 0.42 11.48 1.21
N ARG A 256 1.17 10.42 0.85
CA ARG A 256 0.86 9.05 1.27
C ARG A 256 1.04 8.83 2.79
N ILE A 257 1.83 9.66 3.45
CA ILE A 257 2.07 9.57 4.90
C ILE A 257 0.86 10.11 5.67
N GLU A 258 0.20 11.16 5.18
CA GLU A 258 -0.99 11.75 5.82
C GLU A 258 -2.29 11.01 5.44
N ALA A 259 -2.40 10.48 4.22
CA ALA A 259 -3.60 9.77 3.79
C ALA A 259 -3.87 8.46 4.54
N MET A 260 -2.88 7.88 5.23
CA MET A 260 -3.05 6.69 6.06
C MET A 260 -3.64 7.00 7.46
N SER A 261 -3.69 8.26 7.90
CA SER A 261 -4.27 8.63 9.19
C SER A 261 -5.74 9.08 9.12
N ASP A 262 -6.21 9.54 7.95
CA ASP A 262 -7.50 10.24 7.82
C ASP A 262 -8.56 9.51 6.97
N ALA A 263 -8.29 8.30 6.48
CA ALA A 263 -9.22 7.58 5.61
C ALA A 263 -10.36 6.88 6.38
N VAL A 264 -11.31 7.66 6.90
CA VAL A 264 -12.70 7.20 7.05
C VAL A 264 -13.38 7.42 5.70
N ALA A 265 -13.30 6.41 4.84
CA ALA A 265 -13.86 6.45 3.50
C ALA A 265 -15.40 6.41 3.57
N GLU A 266 -16.03 7.47 3.08
CA GLU A 266 -17.44 7.46 2.71
C GLU A 266 -17.60 6.48 1.54
N GLU A 267 -18.27 5.34 1.77
CA GLU A 267 -18.58 4.33 0.74
C GLU A 267 -19.43 4.95 -0.37
N ILE A 268 -18.80 5.27 -1.50
CA ILE A 268 -19.54 5.56 -2.74
C ILE A 268 -19.93 4.21 -3.35
N PRO A 269 -21.22 3.94 -3.58
CA PRO A 269 -21.69 2.68 -4.15
C PRO A 269 -20.99 2.34 -5.47
N ASP A 270 -20.57 1.09 -5.57
CA ASP A 270 -19.89 0.46 -6.72
C ASP A 270 -20.75 0.56 -7.99
N GLU A 271 -20.25 1.24 -9.02
CA GLU A 271 -20.85 1.25 -10.37
C GLU A 271 -20.01 0.37 -11.31
N ASP A 272 -20.72 -0.47 -12.03
CA ASP A 272 -20.40 -1.88 -12.13
C ASP A 272 -19.90 -2.27 -13.53
N THR A 273 -18.72 -2.90 -13.59
CA THR A 273 -18.13 -3.49 -14.83
C THR A 273 -18.54 -4.94 -15.09
N ASN A 274 -19.39 -5.49 -14.21
CA ASN A 274 -20.45 -6.50 -14.30
C ASN A 274 -20.32 -7.82 -15.10
N ALA A 275 -19.49 -7.92 -16.13
CA ALA A 275 -19.52 -9.09 -17.03
C ALA A 275 -18.18 -9.80 -17.21
N LEU A 276 -17.07 -9.24 -16.75
CA LEU A 276 -15.78 -9.92 -16.79
C LEU A 276 -15.48 -10.57 -15.43
N PRO A 277 -15.27 -11.91 -15.37
CA PRO A 277 -14.87 -12.56 -14.14
C PRO A 277 -13.51 -12.00 -13.71
N GLU A 278 -13.49 -11.27 -12.60
CA GLU A 278 -12.27 -10.86 -11.91
C GLU A 278 -11.54 -12.13 -11.45
N PRO A 279 -10.33 -12.43 -11.97
CA PRO A 279 -9.62 -13.63 -11.59
C PRO A 279 -8.98 -13.54 -10.19
N PHE A 280 -8.95 -12.33 -9.61
CA PHE A 280 -8.38 -12.07 -8.30
C PHE A 280 -9.33 -11.22 -7.45
N MET A 281 -9.36 -11.52 -6.16
CA MET A 281 -9.98 -10.70 -5.12
C MET A 281 -9.16 -9.42 -4.89
N ASP A 282 -9.70 -8.46 -4.12
CA ASP A 282 -9.03 -7.18 -3.86
C ASP A 282 -7.74 -7.29 -3.02
N ASP A 283 -7.56 -8.41 -2.32
CA ASP A 283 -6.32 -8.78 -1.64
C ASP A 283 -5.28 -9.45 -2.56
N GLY A 284 -5.60 -9.64 -3.84
CA GLY A 284 -4.76 -10.29 -4.84
C GLY A 284 -4.82 -11.82 -4.83
N THR A 285 -5.65 -12.44 -3.99
CA THR A 285 -5.85 -13.90 -4.00
C THR A 285 -6.69 -14.34 -5.21
N PRO A 286 -6.46 -15.54 -5.79
CA PRO A 286 -7.28 -16.04 -6.88
C PRO A 286 -8.75 -16.21 -6.45
N ARG A 287 -9.68 -15.79 -7.30
CA ARG A 287 -11.10 -16.10 -7.14
C ARG A 287 -11.31 -17.56 -7.58
N LEU A 288 -11.53 -18.46 -6.61
CA LEU A 288 -11.77 -19.89 -6.85
C LEU A 288 -13.10 -20.14 -7.58
#